data_AF-F3KKR1-F1
#
_entry.id   AF-F3KKR1-F1
#
_cell.length_a   1.000
_cell.length_b   1.000
_cell.length_c   1.000
_cell.angle_alpha   90.00
_cell.angle_beta   90.00
_cell.angle_gamma   90.00
#
_symmetry.space_group_name_H-M   'P 1'
#
loop_
_entity.id
_entity.type
_entity.pdbx_description
1 polymer ?
#
loop_
_entity_poly.entity_id
_entity_poly.type
_entity_poly.pdbx_seq_one_letter_code
_entity_poly.pdbx_strand_id
1 'polypeptide(L)'
;MTNSDWLANYYQRIQADSTLALGRRDSVTNWSYTVLAATIAAYVGFFGIGTSVIPLGRFGLIAGSLFVLIRFFFQSMVAYGYFLRARYLRTEIEKYWMDNNPTLEEIKQNIKKYDHGKTIPTTERNRFLGQVRSGFILILIIPIIPLVIEFSIEYSWKYFAVIAGLAVYVLFEIYNFVTYDQMKVFSKK
;
A
#
# COMPACT_ATOMS: atom_id res chain seq x y z
N MET A 1 2.09 -36.53 13.37
CA MET A 1 2.91 -35.41 12.88
C MET A 1 3.90 -35.05 13.97
N THR A 2 5.20 -35.11 13.69
CA THR A 2 6.20 -34.64 14.66
C THR A 2 6.15 -33.11 14.72
N ASN A 3 6.59 -32.52 15.84
CA ASN A 3 6.69 -31.06 15.98
C ASN A 3 7.57 -30.43 14.88
N SER A 4 8.55 -31.19 14.36
CA SER A 4 9.42 -30.80 13.24
C SER A 4 8.66 -30.72 11.90
N ASP A 5 7.84 -31.73 11.59
CA ASP A 5 7.05 -31.76 10.35
C ASP A 5 6.03 -30.61 10.30
N TRP A 6 5.41 -30.30 11.44
CA TRP A 6 4.48 -29.17 11.54
C TRP A 6 5.16 -27.84 11.22
N LEU A 7 6.35 -27.61 11.80
CA LEU A 7 7.09 -26.36 11.61
C LEU A 7 7.59 -26.22 10.16
N ALA A 8 8.06 -27.31 9.56
CA ALA A 8 8.48 -27.34 8.16
C ALA A 8 7.33 -27.03 7.19
N ASN A 9 6.15 -27.63 7.41
CA ASN A 9 4.95 -27.33 6.62
C ASN A 9 4.50 -25.87 6.78
N TYR A 10 4.54 -25.36 8.01
CA TYR A 10 4.21 -23.95 8.28
C TYR A 10 5.19 -22.99 7.60
N TYR A 11 6.48 -23.29 7.64
CA TYR A 11 7.54 -22.54 6.96
C TYR A 11 7.30 -22.46 5.44
N GLN A 12 6.98 -23.59 4.79
CA GLN A 12 6.68 -23.61 3.35
C GLN A 12 5.47 -22.73 3.02
N ARG A 13 4.40 -22.79 3.83
CA ARG A 13 3.22 -21.95 3.67
C ARG A 13 3.56 -20.46 3.82
N ILE A 14 4.32 -20.08 4.84
CA ILE A 14 4.74 -18.68 5.05
C ILE A 14 5.60 -18.18 3.89
N GLN A 15 6.48 -19.01 3.36
CA GLN A 15 7.31 -18.67 2.22
C GLN A 15 6.45 -18.36 0.98
N ALA A 16 5.43 -19.17 0.73
CA ALA A 16 4.46 -18.90 -0.35
C ALA A 16 3.68 -17.59 -0.10
N ASP A 17 3.19 -17.36 1.12
CA ASP A 17 2.48 -16.14 1.50
C ASP A 17 3.36 -14.89 1.34
N SER A 18 4.64 -14.99 1.69
CA SER A 18 5.63 -13.92 1.51
C SER A 18 5.78 -13.54 0.04
N THR A 19 5.98 -14.52 -0.84
CA THR A 19 6.13 -14.30 -2.28
C THR A 19 4.86 -13.70 -2.89
N LEU A 20 3.69 -14.20 -2.49
CA LEU A 20 2.40 -13.65 -2.94
C LEU A 20 2.20 -12.19 -2.49
N ALA A 21 2.53 -11.87 -1.24
CA ALA A 21 2.41 -10.51 -0.72
C ALA A 21 3.34 -9.53 -1.46
N LEU A 22 4.57 -9.96 -1.75
CA LEU A 22 5.54 -9.18 -2.51
C LEU A 22 5.08 -8.97 -3.96
N GLY A 23 4.61 -10.03 -4.62
CA GLY A 23 4.06 -9.95 -5.98
C GLY A 23 2.84 -9.04 -6.07
N ARG A 24 1.95 -9.05 -5.07
CA ARG A 24 0.82 -8.11 -5.00
C ARG A 24 1.28 -6.66 -4.88
N ARG A 25 2.27 -6.39 -4.02
CA ARG A 25 2.85 -5.05 -3.88
C ARG A 25 3.42 -4.54 -5.21
N ASP A 26 4.19 -5.38 -5.89
CA ASP A 26 4.84 -5.01 -7.15
C ASP A 26 3.81 -4.84 -8.28
N SER A 27 2.78 -5.70 -8.33
CA SER A 27 1.67 -5.56 -9.28
C SER A 27 0.91 -4.24 -9.09
N VAL A 28 0.56 -3.87 -7.85
CA VAL A 28 -0.11 -2.59 -7.56
C VAL A 28 0.79 -1.41 -7.92
N THR A 29 2.09 -1.51 -7.66
CA THR A 29 3.06 -0.47 -8.04
C THR A 29 3.15 -0.31 -9.56
N ASN A 30 3.18 -1.41 -10.31
CA ASN A 30 3.16 -1.38 -11.79
C ASN A 30 1.87 -0.76 -12.33
N TRP A 31 0.72 -1.12 -11.76
CA TRP A 31 -0.55 -0.47 -12.11
C TRP A 31 -0.55 1.03 -11.80
N SER A 32 0.11 1.43 -10.71
CA SER A 32 0.25 2.85 -10.36
C SER A 32 1.08 3.61 -11.40
N TYR A 33 2.17 3.01 -11.90
CA TYR A 33 2.92 3.56 -13.03
C TYR A 33 2.09 3.66 -14.30
N THR A 34 1.28 2.64 -14.63
CA THR A 34 0.37 2.66 -15.79
C THR A 34 -0.65 3.78 -15.67
N VAL A 35 -1.29 3.94 -14.51
CA VAL A 35 -2.25 5.02 -14.26
C VAL A 35 -1.57 6.39 -14.36
N LEU A 36 -0.37 6.54 -13.81
CA LEU A 36 0.40 7.78 -13.92
C LEU A 36 0.72 8.11 -15.39
N ALA A 37 1.24 7.15 -16.15
CA ALA A 37 1.57 7.34 -17.56
C ALA A 37 0.33 7.70 -18.39
N ALA A 38 -0.80 7.01 -18.16
CA ALA A 38 -2.07 7.33 -18.81
C ALA A 38 -2.58 8.73 -18.44
N THR A 39 -2.42 9.13 -17.17
CA THR A 39 -2.80 10.46 -16.69
C THR A 39 -1.95 11.54 -17.37
N ILE A 40 -0.63 11.34 -17.46
CA ILE A 40 0.28 12.27 -18.14
C ILE A 40 -0.08 12.38 -19.62
N ALA A 41 -0.29 11.25 -20.30
CA ALA A 41 -0.67 11.23 -21.72
C ALA A 41 -2.00 11.96 -21.97
N ALA A 42 -3.00 11.70 -21.14
CA ALA A 42 -4.29 12.38 -21.22
C ALA A 42 -4.17 13.88 -20.91
N TYR A 43 -3.37 14.24 -19.90
CA TYR A 43 -3.11 15.63 -19.53
C TYR A 43 -2.43 16.42 -20.66
N VAL A 44 -1.40 15.86 -21.29
CA VAL A 44 -0.73 16.46 -22.46
C VAL A 44 -1.68 16.53 -23.66
N GLY A 45 -2.51 15.51 -23.86
CA GLY A 45 -3.51 15.49 -24.94
C GLY A 45 -4.49 16.67 -24.89
N PHE A 46 -4.77 17.19 -23.69
CA PHE A 46 -5.60 18.40 -23.53
C PHE A 46 -4.94 19.71 -23.99
N PHE A 47 -3.63 19.69 -24.29
CA PHE A 47 -2.93 20.82 -24.94
C PHE A 47 -2.81 20.64 -26.45
N GLY A 48 -3.43 19.59 -27.02
CA GLY A 48 -3.45 19.34 -28.45
C GLY A 48 -4.22 20.42 -29.23
N ILE A 49 -3.73 20.73 -30.44
CA ILE A 49 -4.33 21.73 -31.33
C ILE A 49 -5.80 21.39 -31.59
N GLY A 50 -6.71 22.35 -31.36
CA GLY A 50 -8.15 22.20 -31.61
C GLY A 50 -8.97 21.73 -30.40
N THR A 51 -8.36 21.52 -29.22
CA THR A 51 -9.09 21.16 -28.01
C THR A 51 -9.34 22.40 -27.13
N SER A 52 -10.59 22.87 -27.08
CA SER A 52 -11.05 23.89 -26.11
C SER A 52 -11.41 23.21 -24.79
N VAL A 53 -10.40 22.80 -24.04
CA VAL A 53 -10.60 22.02 -22.82
C VAL A 53 -10.93 22.95 -21.65
N ILE A 54 -12.09 22.71 -21.04
CA ILE A 54 -12.50 23.37 -19.80
C ILE A 54 -11.43 23.11 -18.73
N PRO A 55 -10.82 24.14 -18.10
CA PRO A 55 -9.80 23.99 -17.05
C PRO A 55 -10.21 23.01 -15.94
N LEU A 56 -11.49 23.01 -15.58
CA LEU A 56 -12.07 22.08 -14.61
C LEU A 56 -11.95 20.59 -15.01
N GLY A 57 -11.97 20.27 -16.31
CA GLY A 57 -11.81 18.90 -16.81
C GLY A 57 -10.40 18.36 -16.63
N ARG A 58 -9.38 19.20 -16.85
CA ARG A 58 -7.97 18.86 -16.57
C ARG A 58 -7.74 18.65 -15.08
N PHE A 59 -8.31 19.53 -14.27
CA PHE A 59 -8.26 19.40 -12.82
C PHE A 59 -8.98 18.14 -12.31
N GLY A 60 -10.15 17.83 -12.87
CA GLY A 60 -10.90 16.61 -12.56
C GLY A 60 -10.15 15.33 -12.92
N LEU A 61 -9.46 15.30 -14.07
CA LEU A 61 -8.59 14.18 -14.45
C LEU A 61 -7.48 13.95 -13.41
N ILE A 62 -6.77 15.02 -13.02
CA ILE A 62 -5.66 14.92 -12.06
C ILE A 62 -6.19 14.48 -10.69
N ALA A 63 -7.25 15.12 -10.20
CA ALA A 63 -7.86 14.75 -8.93
C ALA A 63 -8.34 13.29 -8.94
N GLY A 64 -9.06 12.87 -10.00
CA GLY A 64 -9.51 11.49 -10.20
C GLY A 64 -8.36 10.49 -10.18
N SER A 65 -7.27 10.79 -10.87
CA SER A 65 -6.07 9.95 -10.87
C SER A 65 -5.46 9.84 -9.47
N LEU A 66 -5.42 10.93 -8.71
CA LEU A 66 -4.92 10.94 -7.34
C LEU A 66 -5.75 10.05 -6.42
N PHE A 67 -7.09 10.05 -6.52
CA PHE A 67 -7.93 9.13 -5.76
C PHE A 67 -7.50 7.66 -5.97
N VAL A 68 -7.28 7.28 -7.23
CA VAL A 68 -6.86 5.92 -7.60
C VAL A 68 -5.46 5.61 -7.07
N LEU A 69 -4.51 6.53 -7.26
CA LEU A 69 -3.12 6.35 -6.83
C LEU A 69 -2.98 6.29 -5.31
N ILE A 70 -3.76 7.09 -4.57
CA ILE A 70 -3.84 7.03 -3.10
C ILE A 70 -4.35 5.67 -2.65
N ARG A 71 -5.41 5.14 -3.28
CA ARG A 71 -5.91 3.80 -2.96
C ARG A 71 -4.86 2.71 -3.21
N PHE A 72 -4.16 2.78 -4.33
CA PHE A 72 -3.08 1.86 -4.65
C PHE A 72 -1.91 1.97 -3.67
N PHE A 73 -1.59 3.18 -3.18
CA PHE A 73 -0.59 3.38 -2.14
C PHE A 73 -0.94 2.61 -0.86
N PHE A 74 -2.16 2.77 -0.35
CA PHE A 74 -2.59 2.07 0.86
C PHE A 74 -2.66 0.55 0.65
N GLN A 75 -3.14 0.08 -0.50
CA GLN A 75 -3.11 -1.36 -0.82
C GLN A 75 -1.68 -1.93 -0.88
N SER A 76 -0.75 -1.18 -1.47
CA SER A 76 0.67 -1.54 -1.52
C SER A 76 1.28 -1.58 -0.10
N MET A 77 0.93 -0.63 0.77
CA MET A 77 1.34 -0.62 2.17
C MET A 77 0.83 -1.84 2.94
N VAL A 78 -0.44 -2.20 2.74
CA VAL A 78 -1.04 -3.39 3.35
C VAL A 78 -0.32 -4.65 2.88
N ALA A 79 -0.11 -4.81 1.56
CA ALA A 79 0.62 -5.94 0.99
C ALA A 79 2.04 -6.04 1.56
N TYR A 80 2.73 -4.92 1.70
CA TYR A 80 4.06 -4.87 2.30
C TYR A 80 4.06 -5.22 3.80
N GLY A 81 3.02 -4.83 4.54
CA GLY A 81 2.82 -5.26 5.93
C GLY A 81 2.72 -6.78 6.07
N TYR A 82 1.97 -7.44 5.19
CA TYR A 82 1.90 -8.91 5.13
C TYR A 82 3.26 -9.54 4.80
N PHE A 83 4.00 -8.97 3.85
CA PHE A 83 5.34 -9.43 3.53
C PHE A 83 6.29 -9.33 4.73
N LEU A 84 6.32 -8.18 5.43
CA LEU A 84 7.18 -7.99 6.60
C LEU A 84 6.85 -8.97 7.73
N ARG A 85 5.56 -9.24 7.93
CA ARG A 85 5.09 -10.25 8.89
C ARG A 85 5.59 -11.65 8.53
N ALA A 86 5.38 -12.06 7.27
CA ALA A 86 5.81 -13.37 6.79
C ALA A 86 7.33 -13.52 6.88
N ARG A 87 8.08 -12.48 6.51
CA ARG A 87 9.54 -12.43 6.63
C ARG A 87 10.01 -12.56 8.07
N TYR A 88 9.38 -11.86 9.02
CA TYR A 88 9.74 -11.96 10.44
C TYR A 88 9.56 -13.40 10.96
N LEU A 89 8.38 -14.00 10.75
CA LEU A 89 8.12 -15.37 11.20
C LEU A 89 9.06 -16.37 10.53
N ARG A 90 9.37 -16.18 9.24
CA ARG A 90 10.34 -17.01 8.53
C ARG A 90 11.73 -16.92 9.16
N THR A 91 12.21 -15.71 9.44
CA THR A 91 13.51 -15.49 10.07
C THR A 91 13.59 -16.09 11.46
N GLU A 92 12.51 -16.05 12.26
CA GLU A 92 12.50 -16.70 13.58
C GLU A 92 12.57 -18.23 13.48
N ILE A 93 11.92 -18.84 12.48
CA ILE A 93 12.02 -20.28 12.21
C ILE A 93 13.43 -20.66 11.74
N GLU A 94 14.01 -19.88 10.82
CA GLU A 94 15.39 -20.07 10.33
C GLU A 94 16.40 -20.03 11.48
N LYS A 95 16.28 -19.05 12.39
CA LYS A 95 17.14 -18.94 13.58
C LYS A 95 16.97 -20.12 14.54
N TYR A 96 15.74 -20.59 14.76
CA TYR A 96 15.52 -21.80 15.55
C TYR A 96 16.22 -23.02 14.92
N TRP A 97 16.20 -23.18 13.60
CA TRP A 97 16.90 -24.28 12.94
C TRP A 97 18.43 -24.15 12.97
N MET A 98 18.97 -22.92 12.99
CA MET A 98 20.41 -22.68 13.04
C MET A 98 20.98 -22.78 14.47
N ASP A 99 20.35 -22.07 15.41
CA ASP A 99 20.91 -21.78 16.73
C ASP A 99 20.05 -22.33 17.88
N ASN A 100 18.93 -23.02 17.59
CA ASN A 100 17.90 -23.41 18.57
C ASN A 100 17.36 -22.23 19.41
N ASN A 101 17.45 -21.01 18.88
CA ASN A 101 17.01 -19.78 19.52
C ASN A 101 16.33 -18.89 18.47
N PRO A 102 15.05 -18.49 18.62
CA PRO A 102 14.13 -18.69 19.75
C PRO A 102 13.65 -20.15 19.91
N THR A 103 13.12 -20.50 21.09
CA THR A 103 12.56 -21.84 21.36
C THR A 103 11.30 -22.14 20.53
N LEU A 104 10.95 -23.42 20.38
CA LEU A 104 9.75 -23.83 19.63
C LEU A 104 8.46 -23.23 20.22
N GLU A 105 8.36 -23.18 21.54
CA GLU A 105 7.24 -22.58 22.27
C GLU A 105 7.13 -21.07 22.00
N GLU A 106 8.26 -20.36 21.96
CA GLU A 106 8.30 -18.94 21.59
C GLU A 106 7.88 -18.74 20.13
N ILE A 107 8.30 -19.60 19.21
CA ILE A 107 7.84 -19.56 17.82
C ILE A 107 6.32 -19.77 17.75
N LYS A 108 5.77 -20.74 18.47
CA LYS A 108 4.31 -20.99 18.52
C LYS A 108 3.57 -19.76 19.08
N GLN A 109 4.11 -19.10 20.11
CA GLN A 109 3.54 -17.87 20.65
C GLN A 109 3.61 -16.71 19.65
N ASN A 110 4.74 -16.54 18.97
CA ASN A 110 4.93 -15.53 17.94
C ASN A 110 4.00 -15.76 16.75
N ILE A 111 3.82 -17.00 16.30
CA ILE A 111 2.85 -17.38 15.28
C ILE A 111 1.44 -17.00 15.73
N LYS A 112 1.04 -17.37 16.95
CA LYS A 112 -0.28 -17.00 17.49
C LYS A 112 -0.47 -15.48 17.59
N LYS A 113 0.57 -14.75 17.96
CA LYS A 113 0.54 -13.28 18.14
C LYS A 113 0.51 -12.52 16.82
N TYR A 114 1.30 -12.94 15.83
CA TYR A 114 1.48 -12.18 14.59
C TYR A 114 0.64 -12.73 13.43
N ASP A 115 0.51 -14.06 13.31
CA ASP A 115 -0.31 -14.67 12.25
C ASP A 115 -1.81 -14.64 12.59
N HIS A 116 -2.15 -14.86 13.86
CA HIS A 116 -3.54 -14.87 14.34
C HIS A 116 -3.96 -13.65 15.18
N GLY A 117 -3.01 -12.82 15.62
CA GLY A 117 -3.30 -11.60 16.38
C GLY A 117 -3.30 -10.33 15.53
N LYS A 118 -3.68 -9.21 16.17
CA LYS A 118 -3.84 -7.87 15.55
C LYS A 118 -2.52 -7.15 15.27
N THR A 119 -1.39 -7.71 15.66
CA THR A 119 -0.09 -7.04 15.61
C THR A 119 0.72 -7.54 14.44
N ILE A 120 1.27 -6.63 13.65
CA ILE A 120 2.39 -6.93 12.75
C ILE A 120 3.67 -6.60 13.51
N PRO A 121 4.72 -7.44 13.44
CA PRO A 121 5.93 -7.31 14.24
C PRO A 121 6.75 -6.04 13.94
N THR A 122 6.42 -5.31 12.88
CA THR A 122 7.15 -4.11 12.43
C THR A 122 6.30 -2.85 12.52
N THR A 123 6.92 -1.78 13.03
CA THR A 123 6.36 -0.44 13.21
C THR A 123 5.89 0.15 11.88
N GLU A 124 4.80 0.92 11.90
CA GLU A 124 4.22 1.61 10.73
C GLU A 124 5.26 2.42 9.94
N ARG A 125 6.25 3.01 10.64
CA ARG A 125 7.39 3.72 10.06
C ARG A 125 8.20 2.87 9.08
N ASN A 126 8.40 1.59 9.36
CA ASN A 126 9.13 0.68 8.46
C ASN A 126 8.30 0.34 7.21
N ARG A 127 6.96 0.28 7.35
CA ARG A 127 6.06 0.09 6.20
C ARG A 127 6.11 1.30 5.27
N PHE A 128 6.07 2.50 5.83
CA PHE A 128 6.15 3.76 5.09
C PHE A 128 7.53 3.94 4.43
N LEU A 129 8.63 3.72 5.15
CA LEU A 129 9.99 3.78 4.59
C LEU A 129 10.20 2.76 3.46
N GLY A 130 9.56 1.59 3.54
CA GLY A 130 9.55 0.62 2.45
C GLY A 130 8.89 1.14 1.17
N GLN A 131 7.85 1.97 1.29
CA GLN A 131 7.18 2.61 0.16
C GLN A 131 7.91 3.85 -0.36
N VAL A 132 8.58 4.60 0.54
CA VAL A 132 9.50 5.69 0.15
C VAL A 132 10.61 5.10 -0.73
N ARG A 133 11.21 3.99 -0.29
CA ARG A 133 12.31 3.34 -1.00
C ARG A 133 11.89 2.65 -2.30
N SER A 134 10.63 2.25 -2.44
CA SER A 134 10.10 1.67 -3.69
C SER A 134 9.79 2.72 -4.77
N GLY A 135 9.98 4.02 -4.47
CA GLY A 135 9.69 5.10 -5.41
C GLY A 135 8.21 5.43 -5.54
N PHE A 136 7.33 4.77 -4.78
CA PHE A 136 5.89 5.01 -4.84
C PHE A 136 5.53 6.46 -4.48
N ILE A 137 6.31 7.10 -3.60
CA ILE A 137 6.14 8.52 -3.28
C ILE A 137 6.29 9.41 -4.52
N LEU A 138 7.17 9.08 -5.46
CA LEU A 138 7.31 9.85 -6.69
C LEU A 138 6.03 9.77 -7.53
N ILE A 139 5.36 8.61 -7.55
CA ILE A 139 4.08 8.40 -8.24
C ILE A 139 2.99 9.30 -7.67
N LEU A 140 2.99 9.55 -6.36
CA LEU A 140 2.03 10.44 -5.70
C LEU A 140 2.36 11.92 -5.86
N ILE A 141 3.65 12.29 -5.91
CA ILE A 141 4.09 13.69 -6.02
C ILE A 141 3.89 14.23 -7.45
N ILE A 142 4.17 13.44 -8.47
CA ILE A 142 4.14 13.90 -9.86
C ILE A 142 2.77 14.52 -10.26
N PRO A 143 1.61 13.91 -9.93
CA PRO A 143 0.30 14.50 -10.23
C PRO A 143 -0.04 15.73 -9.36
N ILE A 144 0.63 15.95 -8.23
CA ILE A 144 0.40 17.14 -7.39
C ILE A 144 0.95 18.40 -8.07
N ILE A 145 2.04 18.30 -8.83
CA ILE A 145 2.66 19.43 -9.52
C ILE A 145 1.65 20.14 -10.46
N PRO A 146 1.00 19.46 -11.43
CA PRO A 146 0.03 20.13 -12.30
C PRO A 146 -1.24 20.53 -11.55
N LEU A 147 -1.61 19.85 -10.45
CA LEU A 147 -2.73 20.26 -9.59
C LEU A 147 -2.48 21.65 -8.98
N VAL A 148 -1.27 21.90 -8.47
CA VAL A 148 -0.87 23.20 -7.90
C VAL A 148 -0.82 24.28 -8.97
N ILE A 149 -0.34 23.97 -10.17
CA ILE A 149 -0.29 24.91 -11.29
C ILE A 149 -1.69 25.31 -11.74
N GLU A 150 -2.59 24.35 -11.95
CA GLU A 150 -3.97 24.66 -12.37
C GLU A 150 -4.72 25.44 -11.27
N PHE A 151 -4.45 25.16 -10.00
CA PHE A 151 -5.03 25.90 -8.87
C PHE A 151 -4.53 27.34 -8.77
N SER A 152 -3.25 27.61 -9.11
CA SER A 152 -2.71 28.97 -9.06
C SER A 152 -3.18 29.85 -10.21
N ILE A 153 -3.58 29.25 -11.34
CA ILE A 153 -4.10 29.97 -12.51
C ILE A 153 -5.56 30.40 -12.30
N GLU A 154 -6.42 29.55 -11.72
CA GLU A 154 -7.84 29.84 -11.56
C GLU A 154 -8.34 29.56 -10.13
N TYR A 155 -8.47 30.62 -9.33
CA TYR A 155 -8.92 30.54 -7.94
C TYR A 155 -10.45 30.56 -7.85
N SER A 156 -11.08 29.40 -7.99
CA SER A 156 -12.55 29.23 -7.90
C SER A 156 -12.97 28.26 -6.80
N TRP A 157 -14.14 28.49 -6.20
CA TRP A 157 -14.70 27.65 -5.14
C TRP A 157 -14.83 26.16 -5.55
N LYS A 158 -14.99 25.89 -6.86
CA LYS A 158 -15.07 24.54 -7.41
C LYS A 158 -13.78 23.74 -7.16
N TYR A 159 -12.62 24.40 -7.26
CA TYR A 159 -11.33 23.75 -7.00
C TYR A 159 -11.15 23.43 -5.52
N PHE A 160 -11.57 24.34 -4.64
CA PHE A 160 -11.59 24.10 -3.19
C PHE A 160 -12.44 22.89 -2.81
N ALA A 161 -13.62 22.73 -3.42
CA ALA A 161 -14.49 21.58 -3.18
C ALA A 161 -13.80 20.24 -3.53
N VAL A 162 -13.06 20.20 -4.64
CA VAL A 162 -12.33 19.00 -5.06
C VAL A 162 -11.13 18.72 -4.15
N ILE A 163 -10.37 19.75 -3.75
CA ILE A 163 -9.26 19.60 -2.78
C ILE A 163 -9.79 19.10 -1.43
N ALA A 164 -10.91 19.66 -0.95
CA ALA A 164 -11.56 19.19 0.28
C ALA A 164 -12.00 17.72 0.15
N GLY A 165 -12.56 17.33 -1.00
CA GLY A 165 -12.90 15.93 -1.29
C GLY A 165 -11.70 14.99 -1.25
N LEU A 166 -10.56 15.39 -1.84
CA LEU A 166 -9.31 14.65 -1.77
C LEU A 166 -8.82 14.51 -0.32
N ALA A 167 -8.86 15.60 0.46
CA ALA A 167 -8.44 15.58 1.87
C ALA A 167 -9.32 14.63 2.71
N VAL A 168 -10.64 14.71 2.56
CA VAL A 168 -11.59 13.79 3.24
C VAL A 168 -11.33 12.34 2.85
N TYR A 169 -11.05 12.09 1.57
CA TYR A 169 -10.74 10.73 1.11
C TYR A 169 -9.42 10.19 1.65
N VAL A 170 -8.38 11.03 1.73
CA VAL A 170 -7.12 10.64 2.38
C VAL A 170 -7.37 10.27 3.84
N LEU A 171 -8.14 11.06 4.58
CA LEU A 171 -8.51 10.74 5.96
C LEU A 171 -9.29 9.43 6.06
N PHE A 172 -10.23 9.20 5.13
CA PHE A 172 -10.98 7.95 5.05
C PHE A 172 -10.08 6.74 4.77
N GLU A 173 -9.12 6.85 3.85
CA GLU A 173 -8.16 5.78 3.55
C GLU A 173 -7.19 5.55 4.71
N ILE A 174 -6.74 6.60 5.42
CA ILE A 174 -5.96 6.46 6.65
C ILE A 174 -6.76 5.70 7.71
N TYR A 175 -8.02 6.09 7.93
CA TYR A 175 -8.90 5.41 8.87
C TYR A 175 -9.09 3.93 8.50
N ASN A 176 -9.35 3.64 7.22
CA ASN A 176 -9.46 2.27 6.72
C ASN A 176 -8.15 1.52 6.91
N PHE A 177 -7.00 2.12 6.62
CA PHE A 177 -5.69 1.49 6.78
C PHE A 177 -5.42 1.10 8.24
N VAL A 178 -5.69 2.00 9.19
CA VAL A 178 -5.53 1.75 10.63
C VAL A 178 -6.53 0.68 11.12
N THR A 179 -7.75 0.68 10.58
CA THR A 179 -8.81 -0.27 10.97
C THR A 179 -8.70 -1.62 10.24
N TYR A 180 -8.00 -1.69 9.11
CA TYR A 180 -7.84 -2.91 8.31
C TYR A 180 -7.09 -4.00 9.06
N ASP A 181 -6.10 -3.64 9.88
CA ASP A 181 -5.42 -4.56 10.81
C ASP A 181 -6.39 -5.14 11.87
N GLN A 182 -7.58 -4.56 12.07
CA GLN A 182 -8.58 -4.99 13.05
C GLN A 182 -9.69 -5.89 12.47
N MET A 183 -10.08 -5.73 11.20
CA MET A 183 -11.28 -6.39 10.64
C MET A 183 -11.12 -7.87 10.26
N LYS A 184 -9.90 -8.36 10.00
CA LYS A 184 -9.67 -9.80 9.71
C LYS A 184 -10.03 -10.73 10.86
N VAL A 185 -10.16 -10.21 12.08
CA VAL A 185 -10.53 -10.96 13.29
C VAL A 185 -12.03 -11.20 13.39
N PHE A 186 -12.87 -10.33 12.81
CA PHE A 186 -14.33 -10.44 12.90
C PHE A 186 -14.96 -11.29 11.78
N SER A 187 -14.21 -11.60 10.71
CA SER A 187 -14.66 -12.45 9.61
C SER A 187 -14.49 -13.96 9.86
N LYS A 188 -14.03 -14.36 11.05
CA LYS A 188 -14.09 -15.75 11.53
C LYS A 188 -14.89 -15.80 12.83
N LYS A 189 -16.21 -15.75 12.71
CA LYS A 189 -17.12 -16.37 13.67
C LYS A 189 -18.06 -17.27 12.90
#